data_AF-A0A7S2TQ20-F1
#
_entry.id   AF-A0A7S2TQ20-F1
#
_cell.length_a   1.000
_cell.length_b   1.000
_cell.length_c   1.000
_cell.angle_alpha   90.00
_cell.angle_beta   90.00
_cell.angle_gamma   90.00
#
_symmetry.space_group_name_H-M   'P 1'
#
loop_
_entity.id
_entity.type
_entity.pdbx_description
1 polymer ?
#
loop_
_entity_poly.entity_id
_entity_poly.type
_entity_poly.pdbx_seq_one_letter_code
_entity_poly.pdbx_strand_id
1 'polypeptide(L)'
;MAKCEHLNPGGSVKDRAALWMIEDAEKKGLLKPGGTICEGTGGNTGVGLAMVAAAKGYGAIMAMPASIAKEKIDAMKIFGAKVILTPSVPFTDSRHYFHTAKKAAENTPG
;
A
#
# COMPACT_ATOMS: atom_id res chain seq x y z
N MET A 1 -26.43 0.20 17.47
CA MET A 1 -26.11 0.84 16.17
C MET A 1 -24.80 0.29 15.65
N ALA A 2 -24.65 0.07 14.34
CA ALA A 2 -23.42 -0.42 13.72
C ALA A 2 -22.75 0.69 12.90
N LYS A 3 -21.40 0.75 12.92
CA LYS A 3 -20.60 1.66 12.08
C LYS A 3 -20.01 0.87 10.90
N CYS A 4 -20.69 0.94 9.76
CA CYS A 4 -20.42 0.12 8.58
C CYS A 4 -19.26 0.65 7.71
N GLU A 5 -18.03 0.66 8.24
CA GLU A 5 -16.83 1.12 7.50
C GLU A 5 -16.41 0.21 6.33
N HIS A 6 -17.04 -0.96 6.17
CA HIS A 6 -16.86 -1.83 4.99
C HIS A 6 -17.52 -1.25 3.72
N LEU A 7 -18.35 -0.22 3.85
CA LEU A 7 -18.96 0.50 2.73
C LEU A 7 -18.05 1.57 2.12
N ASN A 8 -16.83 1.77 2.67
CA ASN A 8 -15.85 2.61 2.01
C ASN A 8 -15.42 1.97 0.66
N PRO A 9 -15.00 2.76 -0.35
CA PRO A 9 -14.78 2.25 -1.71
C PRO A 9 -13.73 1.14 -1.84
N GLY A 10 -12.72 1.11 -0.96
CA GLY A 10 -11.70 0.07 -0.85
C GLY A 10 -12.10 -1.07 0.10
N GLY A 11 -13.33 -1.03 0.61
CA GLY A 11 -13.95 -2.08 1.42
C GLY A 11 -13.57 -2.05 2.89
N SER A 12 -12.95 -0.97 3.40
CA SER A 12 -12.50 -0.95 4.79
C SER A 12 -12.34 0.44 5.42
N VAL A 13 -12.23 0.46 6.75
CA VAL A 13 -11.85 1.68 7.51
C VAL A 13 -10.48 2.25 7.13
N LYS A 14 -9.60 1.43 6.52
CA LYS A 14 -8.22 1.84 6.20
C LYS A 14 -8.15 2.82 5.04
N ASP A 15 -9.20 2.91 4.23
CA ASP A 15 -9.29 3.83 3.11
C ASP A 15 -9.19 5.29 3.59
N ARG A 16 -9.79 5.59 4.75
CA ARG A 16 -9.71 6.92 5.37
C ARG A 16 -8.29 7.27 5.82
N ALA A 17 -7.57 6.30 6.38
CA ALA A 17 -6.19 6.48 6.80
C ALA A 17 -5.27 6.62 5.59
N ALA A 18 -5.48 5.82 4.54
CA ALA A 18 -4.74 5.89 3.29
C ALA A 18 -4.87 7.27 2.63
N LEU A 19 -6.09 7.78 2.50
CA LEU A 19 -6.34 9.12 1.96
C LEU A 19 -5.63 10.20 2.78
N TRP A 20 -5.80 10.16 4.11
CA TRP A 20 -5.18 11.14 4.98
C TRP A 20 -3.64 11.13 4.90
N MET A 21 -3.01 9.95 4.89
CA MET A 21 -1.54 9.84 4.78
C MET A 21 -1.02 10.42 3.47
N ILE A 22 -1.70 10.16 2.35
CA ILE A 22 -1.31 10.68 1.04
C ILE A 22 -1.48 12.19 0.98
N GLU A 23 -2.62 12.73 1.44
CA GLU A 23 -2.86 14.17 1.47
C GLU A 23 -1.91 14.92 2.41
N ASP A 24 -1.54 14.33 3.54
CA ASP A 24 -0.55 14.90 4.45
C ASP A 24 0.85 14.92 3.82
N ALA A 25 1.24 13.84 3.12
CA ALA A 25 2.50 13.78 2.38
C ALA A 25 2.55 14.79 1.23
N GLU A 26 1.45 14.98 0.51
CA GLU A 26 1.28 16.04 -0.51
C GLU A 26 1.46 17.43 0.10
N LYS A 27 0.76 17.74 1.20
CA LYS A 27 0.83 19.03 1.90
C LYS A 27 2.24 19.35 2.41
N LYS A 28 2.96 18.33 2.89
CA LYS A 28 4.35 18.45 3.34
C LYS A 28 5.37 18.47 2.19
N GLY A 29 4.91 18.27 0.95
CA GLY A 29 5.77 18.21 -0.23
C GLY A 29 6.69 16.99 -0.28
N LEU A 30 6.39 15.95 0.51
CA LEU A 30 7.13 14.69 0.59
C LEU A 30 6.80 13.75 -0.57
N LEU A 31 5.59 13.88 -1.14
CA LEU A 31 5.15 13.15 -2.32
C LEU A 31 5.00 14.14 -3.47
N LYS A 32 5.72 13.90 -4.57
CA LYS A 32 5.67 14.72 -5.78
C LYS A 32 4.61 14.18 -6.75
N PRO A 33 4.04 15.02 -7.62
CA PRO A 33 3.11 14.56 -8.66
C PRO A 33 3.71 13.42 -9.49
N GLY A 34 2.98 12.31 -9.63
CA GLY A 34 3.45 11.10 -10.32
C GLY A 34 4.46 10.24 -9.54
N GLY A 35 4.76 10.60 -8.28
CA GLY A 35 5.59 9.81 -7.37
C GLY A 35 5.02 8.42 -7.08
N THR A 36 5.84 7.57 -6.46
CA THR A 36 5.46 6.18 -6.14
C THR A 36 5.40 5.93 -4.64
N ILE A 37 4.26 5.44 -4.18
CA ILE A 37 4.03 5.05 -2.79
C ILE A 37 4.50 3.59 -2.60
N CYS A 38 5.41 3.37 -1.66
CA CYS A 38 5.92 2.04 -1.32
C CYS A 38 5.49 1.69 0.11
N GLU A 39 4.83 0.54 0.29
CA GLU A 39 4.37 0.11 1.62
C GLU A 39 4.58 -1.40 1.83
N GLY A 40 4.99 -1.76 3.04
CA GLY A 40 5.12 -3.15 3.48
C GLY A 40 3.85 -3.65 4.16
N THR A 41 2.85 -4.11 3.39
CA THR A 41 1.58 -4.58 3.95
C THR A 41 0.88 -5.60 3.06
N GLY A 42 0.28 -6.63 3.67
CA GLY A 42 -0.65 -7.56 3.01
C GLY A 42 -2.11 -7.36 3.41
N GLY A 43 -2.42 -6.24 4.07
CA GLY A 43 -3.73 -5.96 4.64
C GLY A 43 -4.55 -4.94 3.86
N ASN A 44 -5.65 -4.50 4.46
CA ASN A 44 -6.56 -3.52 3.87
C ASN A 44 -5.88 -2.14 3.70
N THR A 45 -4.81 -1.85 4.45
CA THR A 45 -4.00 -0.65 4.24
C THR A 45 -3.40 -0.63 2.83
N GLY A 46 -2.92 -1.78 2.32
CA GLY A 46 -2.35 -1.87 0.97
C GLY A 46 -3.41 -1.66 -0.10
N VAL A 47 -4.60 -2.21 0.09
CA VAL A 47 -5.75 -2.00 -0.80
C VAL A 47 -6.15 -0.52 -0.82
N GLY A 48 -6.31 0.09 0.35
CA GLY A 48 -6.66 1.51 0.46
C GLY A 48 -5.61 2.44 -0.16
N LEU A 49 -4.33 2.19 0.09
CA LEU A 49 -3.23 2.96 -0.50
C LEU A 49 -3.17 2.78 -2.02
N ALA A 50 -3.30 1.56 -2.52
CA ALA A 50 -3.33 1.28 -3.96
C ALA A 50 -4.49 2.00 -4.65
N MET A 51 -5.69 1.94 -4.07
CA MET A 51 -6.87 2.62 -4.59
C MET A 51 -6.70 4.14 -4.63
N VAL A 52 -6.26 4.75 -3.52
CA VAL A 52 -6.08 6.20 -3.46
C VAL A 52 -4.93 6.66 -4.37
N ALA A 53 -3.84 5.89 -4.43
CA ALA A 53 -2.74 6.15 -5.37
C ALA A 53 -3.24 6.19 -6.81
N ALA A 54 -4.01 5.18 -7.23
CA ALA A 54 -4.59 5.12 -8.56
C ALA A 54 -5.50 6.32 -8.85
N ALA A 55 -6.36 6.68 -7.89
CA ALA A 55 -7.29 7.81 -8.04
C ALA A 55 -6.58 9.17 -8.14
N LYS A 56 -5.41 9.32 -7.50
CA LYS A 56 -4.61 10.57 -7.49
C LYS A 56 -3.48 10.59 -8.53
N GLY A 57 -3.29 9.52 -9.30
CA GLY A 57 -2.26 9.45 -10.34
C GLY A 57 -0.86 9.13 -9.83
N TYR A 58 -0.74 8.44 -8.69
CA TYR A 58 0.53 7.94 -8.14
C TYR A 58 0.78 6.49 -8.52
N GLY A 59 2.06 6.12 -8.58
CA GLY A 59 2.47 4.72 -8.58
C GLY A 59 2.28 4.09 -7.20
N ALA A 60 2.11 2.77 -7.15
CA ALA A 60 2.03 2.02 -5.89
C ALA A 60 2.82 0.71 -5.95
N ILE A 61 3.65 0.45 -4.94
CA ILE A 61 4.40 -0.79 -4.75
C ILE A 61 4.08 -1.35 -3.35
N MET A 62 3.57 -2.58 -3.30
CA MET A 62 3.16 -3.24 -2.07
C MET A 62 4.01 -4.49 -1.84
N ALA A 63 4.79 -4.54 -0.77
CA ALA A 63 5.55 -5.74 -0.39
C ALA A 63 4.81 -6.52 0.69
N MET A 64 4.62 -7.83 0.50
CA MET A 64 3.92 -8.68 1.47
C MET A 64 4.38 -10.15 1.42
N PRO A 65 4.13 -10.95 2.46
CA PRO A 65 4.37 -12.39 2.41
C PRO A 65 3.47 -13.09 1.38
N ALA A 66 3.98 -14.15 0.74
CA ALA A 66 3.19 -14.95 -0.21
C ALA A 66 2.03 -15.73 0.44
N SER A 67 1.99 -15.84 1.77
CA SER A 67 0.92 -16.50 2.53
C SER A 67 -0.35 -15.66 2.68
N ILE A 68 -0.35 -14.42 2.20
CA ILE A 68 -1.52 -13.53 2.26
C ILE A 68 -2.59 -13.99 1.27
N ALA A 69 -3.86 -13.83 1.68
CA ALA A 69 -5.03 -14.17 0.88
C ALA A 69 -4.95 -13.59 -0.54
N LYS A 70 -5.22 -14.44 -1.54
CA LYS A 70 -5.09 -14.10 -2.96
C LYS A 70 -6.00 -12.93 -3.35
N GLU A 71 -7.19 -12.86 -2.77
CA GLU A 71 -8.18 -11.82 -2.99
C GLU A 71 -7.61 -10.42 -2.69
N LYS A 72 -6.74 -10.30 -1.68
CA LYS A 72 -6.10 -9.02 -1.35
C LYS A 72 -5.03 -8.66 -2.36
N ILE A 73 -4.24 -9.63 -2.80
CA ILE A 73 -3.23 -9.44 -3.85
C ILE A 73 -3.92 -8.98 -5.13
N ASP A 74 -5.01 -9.66 -5.51
CA ASP A 74 -5.79 -9.34 -6.71
C ASP A 74 -6.43 -7.96 -6.59
N ALA A 75 -7.01 -7.60 -5.44
CA ALA A 75 -7.55 -6.25 -5.20
C ALA A 75 -6.49 -5.15 -5.38
N MET A 76 -5.29 -5.31 -4.83
CA MET A 76 -4.20 -4.34 -5.02
C MET A 76 -3.78 -4.24 -6.49
N LYS A 77 -3.69 -5.36 -7.21
CA LYS A 77 -3.34 -5.39 -8.63
C LYS A 77 -4.41 -4.74 -9.51
N ILE A 78 -5.70 -4.89 -9.18
CA ILE A 78 -6.80 -4.24 -9.91
C ILE A 78 -6.65 -2.71 -9.86
N PHE A 79 -6.21 -2.17 -8.73
CA PHE A 79 -5.88 -0.75 -8.60
C PHE A 79 -4.51 -0.36 -9.20
N GLY A 80 -3.86 -1.25 -9.95
CA GLY A 80 -2.60 -0.97 -10.64
C GLY A 80 -1.36 -1.01 -9.74
N ALA A 81 -1.46 -1.48 -8.49
CA ALA A 81 -0.29 -1.61 -7.63
C ALA A 81 0.60 -2.79 -8.05
N LYS A 82 1.91 -2.57 -8.02
CA LYS A 82 2.91 -3.63 -8.17
C LYS A 82 3.06 -4.37 -6.84
N VAL A 83 2.74 -5.66 -6.82
CA VAL A 83 2.86 -6.49 -5.61
C VAL A 83 4.17 -7.29 -5.64
N ILE A 84 5.02 -7.10 -4.63
CA ILE A 84 6.25 -7.86 -4.41
C ILE A 84 5.99 -8.91 -3.32
N LEU A 85 6.04 -10.18 -3.71
CA LEU A 85 5.89 -11.29 -2.78
C LEU A 85 7.22 -11.60 -2.10
N THR A 86 7.16 -11.84 -0.79
CA THR A 86 8.32 -12.10 0.07
C THR A 86 8.10 -13.38 0.88
N PRO A 87 9.19 -14.01 1.38
CA PRO A 87 9.05 -15.13 2.29
C PRO A 87 8.53 -14.64 3.66
N SER A 88 7.81 -15.51 4.38
CA SER A 88 7.41 -15.24 5.76
C SER A 88 8.59 -15.54 6.69
N VAL A 89 9.39 -14.52 6.97
CA VAL A 89 10.61 -14.59 7.79
C VAL A 89 10.51 -13.61 8.97
N PRO A 90 11.35 -13.73 10.01
CA PRO A 90 11.43 -12.71 11.07
C PRO A 90 11.92 -11.36 10.55
N PHE A 91 11.64 -10.29 11.30
CA PHE A 91 12.08 -8.92 10.96
C PHE A 91 13.60 -8.77 10.81
N THR A 92 14.40 -9.61 11.49
CA THR A 92 15.86 -9.58 11.39
C THR A 92 16.38 -10.06 10.04
N ASP A 93 15.58 -10.81 9.26
CA ASP A 93 15.95 -11.25 7.92
C ASP A 93 15.71 -10.12 6.92
N SER A 94 16.74 -9.80 6.13
CA SER A 94 16.69 -8.72 5.13
C SER A 94 15.66 -8.91 4.00
N ARG A 95 15.07 -10.11 3.88
CA ARG A 95 14.00 -10.44 2.94
C ARG A 95 12.59 -10.21 3.50
N HIS A 96 12.48 -9.83 4.78
CA HIS A 96 11.22 -9.44 5.38
C HIS A 96 10.53 -8.34 4.55
N TYR A 97 9.21 -8.40 4.42
CA TYR A 97 8.42 -7.51 3.55
C TYR A 97 8.67 -6.02 3.84
N PHE A 98 8.87 -5.65 5.11
CA PHE A 98 9.22 -4.27 5.50
C PHE A 98 10.52 -3.80 4.84
N HIS A 99 11.59 -4.59 4.92
CA HIS A 99 12.89 -4.23 4.33
C HIS A 99 12.81 -4.21 2.80
N THR A 100 12.00 -5.11 2.22
CA THR A 100 11.73 -5.12 0.78
C THR A 100 11.00 -3.85 0.33
N ALA A 101 9.97 -3.41 1.06
CA ALA A 101 9.28 -2.15 0.78
C ALA A 101 10.21 -0.94 0.93
N LYS A 102 11.04 -0.92 1.99
CA LYS A 102 12.02 0.15 2.21
C LYS A 102 13.03 0.22 1.05
N LYS A 103 13.59 -0.91 0.63
CA LYS A 103 14.49 -0.99 -0.53
C LYS A 103 13.78 -0.53 -1.80
N ALA A 104 12.50 -0.86 -1.99
CA ALA A 104 11.73 -0.39 -3.13
C ALA A 104 11.57 1.14 -3.13
N ALA A 105 11.31 1.74 -1.96
CA ALA A 105 11.24 3.19 -1.80
C ALA A 105 12.58 3.88 -2.08
N GLU A 106 13.70 3.33 -1.61
CA GLU A 106 15.04 3.87 -1.87
C GLU A 106 15.40 3.87 -3.36
N ASN A 107 14.89 2.90 -4.13
CA ASN A 107 15.15 2.75 -5.56
C ASN A 107 14.10 3.42 -6.46
N THR A 108 13.05 4.02 -5.89
CA THR A 108 11.96 4.64 -6.66
C THR A 108 11.79 6.09 -6.24
N PRO A 109 11.98 7.07 -7.15
CA PRO A 109 11.72 8.48 -6.85
C PRO A 109 10.26 8.70 -6.40
N GLY A 110 10.09 9.48 -5.34
CA GLY A 110 8.81 9.93 -4.80
C GLY A 110 8.52 11.39 -5.11
#